data_AF-A0A519Q6T5-F1
#
_entry.id   AF-A0A519Q6T5-F1
#
_cell.length_a   1.000
_cell.length_b   1.000
_cell.length_c   1.000
_cell.angle_alpha   90.00
_cell.angle_beta   90.00
_cell.angle_gamma   90.00
#
_symmetry.space_group_name_H-M   'P 1'
#
loop_
_entity.id
_entity.type
_entity.pdbx_description
1 polymer ?
#
loop_
_entity_poly.entity_id
_entity_poly.type
_entity_poly.pdbx_seq_one_letter_code
_entity_poly.pdbx_strand_id
1 'polypeptide(L)' 'MSAVRKITIHLPADLIDDAQAASGAGVTETVRRGLEALKRERFYAMMKDLRGKIDFSEFDLDELREDKTYGWESREA' A
#
# COMPACT_ATOMS: atom_id res chain seq x y z
N MET A 1 15.59 -10.21 -0.09
CA MET A 1 14.65 -10.47 1.03
C MET A 1 15.37 -10.16 2.33
N SER A 2 14.78 -9.37 3.23
CA SER A 2 15.33 -9.21 4.58
C SER A 2 15.22 -10.54 5.33
N ALA A 3 16.23 -10.88 6.14
CA ALA A 3 16.21 -12.10 6.95
C ALA A 3 14.99 -12.12 7.89
N VAL A 4 14.37 -13.29 8.05
CA VAL A 4 13.29 -13.49 9.02
C VAL A 4 13.89 -13.45 10.43
N ARG A 5 13.37 -12.55 11.28
CA ARG A 5 13.75 -12.44 12.69
C ARG A 5 12.66 -13.03 13.57
N LYS A 6 12.99 -14.03 14.39
CA LYS A 6 12.11 -14.51 15.46
C LYS A 6 12.06 -13.46 16.58
N ILE A 7 10.86 -13.16 17.05
CA ILE A 7 10.61 -12.25 18.17
C ILE A 7 9.72 -12.95 19.19
N THR A 8 9.84 -12.57 20.47
CA THR A 8 8.91 -12.97 21.53
C THR A 8 8.26 -11.70 22.05
N ILE A 9 6.92 -11.67 22.04
CA ILE A 9 6.12 -10.50 22.43
C ILE A 9 4.96 -10.98 23.29
N HIS A 10 4.50 -10.12 24.20
CA HIS A 10 3.27 -10.34 24.95
C HIS A 10 2.14 -9.61 24.25
N LEU A 11 1.07 -10.35 23.92
CA LEU A 11 -0.12 -9.81 23.30
C LEU A 11 -1.36 -10.34 24.05
N PRO A 12 -2.44 -9.55 24.13
CA PRO A 12 -3.74 -10.06 24.58
C PRO A 12 -4.18 -11.25 23.73
N ALA A 13 -4.71 -12.29 24.38
CA ALA A 13 -5.11 -13.53 23.70
C ALA A 13 -6.32 -13.30 22.78
N ASP A 14 -7.31 -12.57 23.28
CA ASP A 14 -8.49 -12.12 22.56
C ASP A 14 -8.14 -11.37 21.26
N LEU A 15 -7.16 -10.47 21.33
CA LEU A 15 -6.69 -9.74 20.15
C LEU A 15 -6.12 -10.67 19.07
N ILE A 16 -5.38 -11.71 19.46
CA ILE A 16 -4.83 -12.68 18.52
C ILE A 16 -5.95 -13.53 17.92
N ASP A 17 -6.88 -14.01 18.75
CA ASP A 17 -7.99 -14.84 18.32
C ASP A 17 -8.86 -14.09 17.30
N ASP A 18 -9.24 -12.85 17.59
CA ASP A 18 -10.02 -11.99 16.70
C ASP A 18 -9.26 -11.70 15.39
N ALA A 19 -7.98 -11.36 15.49
CA ALA A 19 -7.16 -11.06 14.32
C ALA A 19 -6.96 -12.30 13.43
N GLN A 20 -6.83 -13.49 14.00
CA GLN A 20 -6.74 -14.75 13.25
C GLN A 20 -8.07 -15.12 12.60
N ALA A 21 -9.20 -14.93 13.31
CA ALA A 21 -10.53 -15.13 12.75
C ALA A 21 -10.78 -14.19 11.55
N ALA A 22 -10.39 -12.93 11.67
CA ALA A 22 -10.50 -11.95 10.59
C ALA A 22 -9.52 -12.22 9.42
N SER A 23 -8.30 -12.69 9.71
CA SER A 23 -7.29 -12.93 8.68
C SER A 23 -7.44 -14.28 7.95
N GLY A 24 -8.12 -15.24 8.59
CA GLY A 24 -8.20 -16.64 8.15
C GLY A 24 -6.85 -17.38 8.19
N ALA A 25 -5.86 -16.86 8.91
CA ALA A 25 -4.48 -17.34 8.88
C ALA A 25 -3.92 -17.64 10.28
N GLY A 26 -2.77 -18.32 10.34
CA GLY A 26 -2.03 -18.55 11.58
C GLY A 26 -1.47 -17.25 12.19
N VAL A 27 -1.00 -17.33 13.44
CA VAL A 27 -0.45 -16.19 14.20
C VAL A 27 0.61 -15.42 13.40
N THR A 28 1.61 -16.11 12.84
CA THR A 28 2.72 -15.46 12.12
C THR A 28 2.25 -14.61 10.94
N GLU A 29 1.36 -15.17 10.11
CA GLU A 29 0.87 -14.45 8.93
C GLU A 29 -0.10 -13.33 9.31
N THR A 30 -0.88 -13.52 10.37
CA THR A 30 -1.74 -12.47 10.93
C THR A 30 -0.90 -11.27 11.40
N VAL A 31 0.15 -11.53 12.18
CA VAL A 31 1.07 -10.48 12.66
C VAL A 31 1.82 -9.82 11.49
N ARG A 32 2.28 -10.60 10.51
CA ARG A 32 2.92 -10.05 9.29
C ARG A 32 1.99 -9.07 8.57
N ARG A 33 0.74 -9.48 8.30
CA ARG A 33 -0.26 -8.64 7.62
C ARG A 33 -0.53 -7.35 8.41
N GLY A 34 -0.63 -7.43 9.73
CA GLY A 34 -0.79 -6.26 10.59
C GLY A 34 0.37 -5.27 10.47
N LEU A 35 1.61 -5.77 10.53
CA LEU A 35 2.81 -4.93 10.38
C LEU A 35 2.92 -4.30 8.99
N GLU A 36 2.54 -5.04 7.94
CA GLU A 36 2.50 -4.51 6.58
C GLU A 36 1.42 -3.43 6.42
N ALA A 37 0.27 -3.58 7.07
CA ALA A 37 -0.77 -2.56 7.09
C ALA A 37 -0.26 -1.26 7.72
N LEU A 38 0.42 -1.34 8.87
CA LEU A 38 1.05 -0.17 9.51
C LEU A 38 2.13 0.48 8.62
N LYS A 39 2.93 -0.33 7.91
CA LYS A 39 3.92 0.19 6.94
C LYS A 39 3.24 1.02 5.84
N ARG A 40 2.08 0.58 5.35
CA ARG A 40 1.32 1.30 4.32
C ARG A 40 0.63 2.54 4.86
N GLU A 41 0.19 2.52 6.12
CA GLU A 41 -0.54 3.63 6.74
C GLU A 41 0.23 4.95 6.67
N ARG A 42 1.54 4.93 6.94
CA ARG A 42 2.39 6.13 6.82
C ARG A 42 2.38 6.71 5.41
N PHE A 43 2.47 5.85 4.40
CA PHE A 43 2.44 6.28 2.99
C PHE A 43 1.08 6.90 2.65
N TYR A 44 -0.02 6.26 3.07
CA TYR A 44 -1.36 6.79 2.84
C TYR A 44 -1.60 8.12 3.57
N ALA A 45 -1.11 8.27 4.80
CA ALA A 45 -1.18 9.52 5.54
C ALA A 45 -0.46 10.65 4.80
N MET A 46 0.77 10.39 4.31
CA MET A 46 1.54 11.34 3.52
C MET A 46 0.84 11.72 2.21
N MET A 47 0.30 10.75 1.48
CA MET A 47 -0.46 11.02 0.25
C MET A 47 -1.73 11.82 0.51
N LYS A 48 -2.43 11.55 1.62
CA LYS A 48 -3.63 12.29 2.01
C LYS A 48 -3.31 13.75 2.33
N ASP A 49 -2.16 14.03 2.96
CA ASP A 49 -1.72 15.39 3.22
C ASP A 49 -1.42 16.18 1.94
N LEU A 50 -1.03 15.52 0.84
CA LEU A 50 -0.85 16.17 -0.46
C LEU A 50 -2.16 16.50 -1.18
N ARG A 51 -3.31 16.00 -0.69
CA ARG A 51 -4.62 16.25 -1.31
C ARG A 51 -4.93 17.76 -1.31
N GLY A 52 -5.21 18.30 -2.49
CA GLY A 52 -5.54 19.72 -2.67
C GLY A 52 -4.34 20.66 -2.59
N LYS A 53 -3.11 20.14 -2.44
CA LYS A 53 -1.87 20.95 -2.51
C LYS A 53 -1.34 21.12 -3.93
N ILE A 54 -1.78 20.26 -4.86
CA ILE A 54 -1.40 20.33 -6.27
C ILE A 54 -2.60 20.83 -7.04
N ASP A 55 -2.40 21.90 -7.79
CA ASP A 55 -3.35 22.39 -8.76
C ASP A 55 -3.29 21.54 -10.03
N PHE A 56 -4.43 20.98 -10.42
CA PHE A 56 -4.57 20.20 -11.63
C PHE A 56 -5.49 20.89 -12.65
N SER A 57 -5.86 22.16 -12.43
CA SER A 57 -6.80 22.88 -13.29
C SER A 57 -6.30 23.10 -14.73
N GLU A 58 -4.99 23.07 -14.94
CA GLU A 58 -4.39 23.20 -16.27
C GLU A 58 -4.48 21.93 -17.12
N PHE A 59 -4.91 20.80 -16.53
CA PHE A 59 -5.05 19.53 -17.25
C PHE A 59 -6.50 19.31 -17.69
N ASP A 60 -6.70 19.01 -18.98
CA ASP A 60 -7.97 18.53 -19.50
C ASP A 60 -8.11 17.01 -19.25
N LEU A 61 -9.08 16.64 -18.43
CA LEU A 61 -9.36 15.24 -18.08
C LEU A 61 -9.84 14.41 -19.26
N ASP A 62 -10.54 15.02 -20.22
CA ASP A 62 -11.05 14.31 -21.38
C ASP A 62 -9.90 14.01 -22.35
N GLU A 63 -9.01 14.98 -22.56
CA GLU A 63 -7.77 14.77 -23.33
C GLU A 63 -6.86 13.72 -22.69
N LEU A 64 -6.79 13.64 -21.36
CA LEU A 64 -5.94 12.65 -20.66
C LEU A 64 -6.47 11.21 -20.74
N ARG A 65 -7.75 11.01 -21.03
CA ARG A 65 -8.38 9.68 -21.13
C ARG A 65 -8.26 9.06 -22.52
N GLU A 66 -7.95 9.87 -23.53
CA GLU A 66 -7.75 9.37 -24.89
C GLU A 66 -6.53 8.45 -24.96
N ASP A 67 -6.64 7.39 -25.78
CA ASP A 67 -5.52 6.49 -26.03
C ASP A 67 -4.48 7.21 -26.88
N LYS A 68 -3.32 7.49 -26.28
CA LYS A 68 -2.25 8.27 -26.91
C LYS A 68 -1.11 7.36 -27.34
N THR A 69 -0.82 7.36 -28.64
CA THR A 69 0.44 6.83 -29.17
C THR A 69 1.56 7.81 -28.81
N TYR A 70 2.16 7.62 -27.65
CA TYR A 70 3.41 8.29 -27.32
C TYR A 70 4.50 7.75 -28.28
N GLY A 71 5.43 8.58 -28.75
CA GLY A 71 6.46 8.19 -29.72
C GLY A 71 7.54 7.22 -29.20
N TRP A 72 7.18 6.27 -28.33
CA TRP A 72 8.06 5.22 -27.81
C TRP A 72 8.36 4.14 -28.85
N GLU A 73 7.62 4.10 -29.96
CA GLU A 73 7.80 3.14 -31.05
C GLU A 73 9.03 3.45 -31.95
N SER A 74 9.64 4.64 -31.85
CA SER A 74 10.72 5.07 -32.75
C SER A 74 12.14 4.86 -32.21
N ARG A 75 12.31 4.16 -31.08
CA ARG A 75 13.63 3.99 -30.41
C ARG A 75 14.36 2.68 -30.74
N GLU A 76 13.81 1.82 -31.58
CA GLU A 76 14.47 0.61 -32.09
C GLU A 76 14.74 0.74 -33.59
N ALA A 77 15.82 1.44 -33.95
CA ALA A 77 16.44 1.38 -35.28
C ALA A 77 17.94 1.67 -35.17
#